data_AF-A0A7W4D9B5-F1
#
_entry.id   AF-A0A7W4D9B5-F1
#
_cell.length_a   1.000
_cell.length_b   1.000
_cell.length_c   1.000
_cell.angle_alpha   90.00
_cell.angle_beta   90.00
_cell.angle_gamma   90.00
#
_symmetry.space_group_name_H-M   'P 1'
#
loop_
_entity.id
_entity.type
_entity.pdbx_description
1 polymer ?
#
loop_
_entity_poly.entity_id
_entity_poly.type
_entity_poly.pdbx_seq_one_letter_code
_entity_poly.pdbx_strand_id
1 'polypeptide(L)'
;MLYLCFTTDDEQLIQLSVDYWQRGENDSWACGTIADLARRHGRTQAGLLKVVNQACKAVTTVRCGCGRRLVATSRTGFQDLQRRVFSRRKVDPQWQCAVCVEELYKEKQRQQEEQHATEERAIQQQIQTWAEQLRPRSYRAAPFRDAYLLYGLFSASGDLWTQGKLEAWSNHRTALFAHPNDTVAVYQLLHEAGWIVPAQTRRWALRLNADGVVEYDTSLVNWTLAPDSDHLPFTQVLLSLESTLEQAALSDWREVWYSVCLSELRKLLDKQLDRYGFSCKRWSPLIEQNLRQILDECSLAESMRIVYDSVRQLVDAREDKHRNYSRQHIENMLPGSFKRRLEYIRKKGWTPYRWHRSGTKDEAIFTSLLFDKVLKGGNHFYDELTGAAFHLEPPNKSI
;
A
#
# COMPACT_ATOMS: atom_id res chain seq x y z
N MET A 1 -0.04 -55.55 -3.87
CA MET A 1 -0.43 -56.76 -3.09
C MET A 1 -1.22 -56.32 -1.87
N LEU A 2 -2.30 -57.03 -1.53
CA LEU A 2 -3.18 -56.73 -0.40
C LEU A 2 -3.04 -57.87 0.63
N TYR A 3 -2.87 -57.52 1.91
CA TYR A 3 -2.84 -58.46 3.02
C TYR A 3 -4.03 -58.19 3.94
N LEU A 4 -4.66 -59.25 4.45
CA LEU A 4 -5.77 -59.13 5.39
C LEU A 4 -5.26 -59.43 6.79
N CYS A 5 -5.45 -58.47 7.70
CA CYS A 5 -5.20 -58.65 9.12
C CYS A 5 -6.54 -58.82 9.82
N PHE A 6 -6.84 -60.03 10.31
CA PHE A 6 -8.07 -60.31 11.02
C PHE A 6 -7.99 -59.85 12.47
N THR A 7 -9.08 -59.29 12.97
CA THR A 7 -9.23 -58.77 14.35
C THR A 7 -10.25 -59.59 15.16
N THR A 8 -10.66 -60.74 14.62
CA THR A 8 -11.61 -61.69 15.20
C THR A 8 -11.11 -63.11 14.94
N ASP A 9 -11.45 -64.02 15.84
CA ASP A 9 -11.20 -65.47 15.68
C ASP A 9 -12.43 -66.22 15.14
N ASP A 10 -13.53 -65.50 14.85
CA ASP A 10 -14.73 -66.07 14.25
C ASP A 10 -14.48 -66.44 12.78
N GLU A 11 -14.42 -67.75 12.50
CA GLU A 11 -14.17 -68.32 11.18
C GLU A 11 -15.17 -67.84 10.12
N GLN A 12 -16.44 -67.63 10.47
CA GLN A 12 -17.44 -67.15 9.52
C GLN A 12 -17.18 -65.70 9.10
N LEU A 13 -16.72 -64.87 10.04
CA LEU A 13 -16.37 -63.48 9.77
C LEU A 13 -15.04 -63.34 9.02
N ILE A 14 -14.08 -64.23 9.30
CA ILE A 14 -12.83 -64.34 8.54
C ILE A 14 -13.14 -64.72 7.09
N GLN A 15 -13.93 -65.78 6.86
CA GLN A 15 -14.28 -66.23 5.51
C GLN A 15 -15.04 -65.15 4.73
N LEU A 16 -16.02 -64.50 5.37
CA LEU A 16 -16.76 -63.38 4.77
C LEU A 16 -15.83 -62.21 4.40
N SER A 17 -14.80 -61.94 5.20
CA SER A 17 -13.81 -60.91 4.92
C SER A 17 -12.85 -61.30 3.77
N VAL A 18 -12.48 -62.58 3.67
CA VAL A 18 -11.72 -63.12 2.53
C VAL A 18 -12.52 -62.97 1.25
N ASP A 19 -13.78 -63.44 1.22
CA ASP A 19 -14.67 -63.32 0.07
C ASP A 19 -14.87 -61.85 -0.33
N TYR A 20 -14.95 -60.94 0.66
CA TYR A 20 -15.05 -59.51 0.40
C TYR A 20 -13.79 -58.95 -0.27
N TRP A 21 -12.59 -59.34 0.12
CA TRP A 21 -11.35 -58.76 -0.44
C TRP A 21 -10.73 -59.57 -1.59
N GLN A 22 -11.31 -60.73 -1.94
CA GLN A 22 -10.77 -61.60 -2.98
C GLN A 22 -10.89 -60.98 -4.38
N ARG A 23 -9.77 -61.01 -5.12
CA ARG A 23 -9.71 -60.61 -6.53
C ARG A 23 -9.75 -61.83 -7.44
N GLY A 24 -10.45 -61.71 -8.56
CA GLY A 24 -10.44 -62.69 -9.66
C GLY A 24 -9.31 -62.44 -10.64
N GLU A 25 -9.21 -63.30 -11.66
CA GLU A 25 -8.10 -63.35 -12.61
C GLU A 25 -7.95 -62.08 -13.46
N ASN A 26 -9.05 -61.36 -13.71
CA ASN A 26 -9.08 -60.13 -14.52
C ASN A 26 -8.99 -58.84 -13.67
N ASP A 27 -8.38 -58.91 -12.48
CA ASP A 27 -8.27 -57.77 -11.57
C ASP A 27 -9.64 -57.23 -11.06
N SER A 28 -10.73 -57.94 -11.37
CA SER A 28 -12.09 -57.72 -10.87
C SER A 28 -12.31 -58.39 -9.50
N TRP A 29 -13.38 -58.04 -8.78
CA TRP A 29 -13.71 -58.69 -7.50
C TRP A 29 -14.33 -60.07 -7.74
N ALA A 30 -13.79 -61.12 -7.11
CA ALA A 30 -14.14 -62.51 -7.41
C ALA A 30 -15.63 -62.84 -7.15
N CYS A 31 -16.23 -62.22 -6.13
CA CYS A 31 -17.61 -62.48 -5.75
C CYS A 31 -18.65 -61.53 -6.38
N GLY A 32 -18.30 -60.79 -7.44
CA GLY A 32 -19.23 -59.88 -8.11
C GLY A 32 -19.58 -58.64 -7.28
N THR A 33 -20.85 -58.21 -7.32
CA THR A 33 -21.30 -57.00 -6.63
C THR A 33 -21.41 -57.19 -5.11
N ILE A 34 -21.37 -56.10 -4.35
CA ILE A 34 -21.59 -56.16 -2.88
C ILE A 34 -23.00 -56.71 -2.57
N ALA A 35 -23.97 -56.50 -3.45
CA ALA A 35 -25.32 -57.03 -3.32
C ALA A 35 -25.36 -58.57 -3.35
N ASP A 36 -24.59 -59.17 -4.26
CA ASP A 36 -24.53 -60.63 -4.42
C ASP A 36 -23.84 -61.28 -3.22
N LEU A 37 -22.76 -60.68 -2.74
CA LEU A 37 -22.05 -61.15 -1.55
C LEU A 37 -22.93 -61.02 -0.30
N ALA A 38 -23.65 -59.91 -0.15
CA ALA A 38 -24.56 -59.69 0.98
C ALA A 38 -25.69 -60.73 0.99
N ARG A 39 -26.24 -61.08 -0.19
CA ARG A 39 -27.27 -62.12 -0.34
C ARG A 39 -26.75 -63.50 0.05
N ARG A 40 -25.53 -63.87 -0.38
CA ARG A 40 -24.90 -65.16 -0.05
C ARG A 40 -24.68 -65.36 1.45
N HIS A 41 -24.33 -64.28 2.14
CA HIS A 41 -24.06 -64.29 3.58
C HIS A 41 -25.28 -63.90 4.44
N GLY A 42 -26.48 -63.78 3.85
CA GLY A 42 -27.72 -63.47 4.57
C GLY A 42 -27.74 -62.11 5.27
N ARG A 43 -27.02 -61.12 4.75
CA ARG A 43 -26.85 -59.79 5.36
C ARG A 43 -27.34 -58.67 4.43
N THR A 44 -27.62 -57.51 5.01
CA THR A 44 -27.77 -56.27 4.22
C THR A 44 -26.40 -55.78 3.77
N GLN A 45 -26.32 -55.02 2.67
CA GLN A 45 -25.05 -54.49 2.17
C GLN A 45 -24.32 -53.62 3.22
N ALA A 46 -25.07 -52.75 3.92
CA ALA A 46 -24.52 -51.93 5.00
C ALA A 46 -24.05 -52.77 6.19
N GLY A 47 -24.81 -53.81 6.55
CA GLY A 47 -24.44 -54.76 7.60
C GLY A 47 -23.17 -55.54 7.26
N LEU A 48 -23.03 -55.98 6.00
CA LEU A 48 -21.84 -56.65 5.51
C LEU A 48 -20.60 -55.75 5.63
N LEU A 49 -20.68 -54.51 5.13
CA LEU A 49 -19.54 -53.57 5.20
C LEU A 49 -19.12 -53.27 6.64
N LYS A 50 -20.09 -53.11 7.55
CA LYS A 50 -19.81 -52.89 8.98
C LYS A 50 -19.06 -54.09 9.57
N VAL A 51 -19.53 -55.30 9.29
CA VAL A 51 -18.92 -56.54 9.79
C VAL A 51 -17.52 -56.75 9.21
N VAL A 52 -17.33 -56.58 7.90
CA VAL A 52 -16.01 -56.67 7.26
C VAL A 52 -15.02 -55.68 7.89
N ASN A 53 -15.42 -54.42 8.07
CA ASN A 53 -14.55 -53.38 8.63
C ASN A 53 -14.24 -53.59 10.13
N GLN A 54 -15.07 -54.35 10.84
CA GLN A 54 -14.83 -54.75 12.23
C GLN A 54 -13.99 -56.03 12.35
N ALA A 55 -14.11 -56.95 11.39
CA ALA A 55 -13.48 -58.26 11.39
C ALA A 55 -12.08 -58.27 10.75
N CYS A 56 -11.80 -57.34 9.81
CA CYS A 56 -10.51 -57.30 9.13
C CYS A 56 -10.05 -55.87 8.79
N LYS A 57 -8.73 -55.71 8.68
CA LYS A 57 -8.09 -54.55 8.08
C LYS A 57 -7.32 -54.99 6.84
N ALA A 58 -7.63 -54.39 5.71
CA ALA A 58 -6.94 -54.68 4.46
C ALA A 58 -5.78 -53.71 4.29
N VAL A 59 -4.54 -54.23 4.31
CA VAL A 59 -3.31 -53.43 4.28
C VAL A 59 -2.50 -53.71 3.03
N THR A 60 -1.86 -52.68 2.48
CA THR A 60 -1.03 -52.81 1.27
C THR A 60 0.46 -52.92 1.62
N THR A 61 1.29 -53.20 0.61
CA THR A 61 2.76 -53.14 0.73
C THR A 61 3.32 -51.73 0.84
N VAL A 62 2.55 -50.70 0.47
CA VAL A 62 2.98 -49.30 0.50
C VAL A 62 3.02 -48.83 1.94
N ARG A 63 4.14 -48.20 2.30
CA ARG A 63 4.38 -47.63 3.62
C ARG A 63 4.61 -46.14 3.49
N CYS A 64 4.08 -45.40 4.45
CA CYS A 64 4.49 -44.02 4.70
C CYS A 64 5.93 -44.03 5.23
N GLY A 65 6.66 -42.91 5.14
CA GLY A 65 7.99 -42.75 5.75
C GLY A 65 8.02 -43.07 7.26
N CYS A 66 6.90 -42.94 7.98
CA CYS A 66 6.77 -43.33 9.39
C CYS A 66 6.55 -44.85 9.62
N GLY A 67 6.59 -45.67 8.57
CA GLY A 67 6.41 -47.12 8.64
C GLY A 67 4.96 -47.62 8.64
N ARG A 68 3.96 -46.73 8.79
CA ARG A 68 2.54 -47.11 8.70
C ARG A 68 2.18 -47.58 7.31
N ARG A 69 1.49 -48.72 7.23
CA ARG A 69 0.98 -49.26 5.97
C ARG A 69 -0.29 -48.53 5.55
N LEU A 70 -0.44 -48.34 4.24
CA LEU A 70 -1.68 -47.83 3.67
C LEU A 70 -2.79 -48.89 3.85
N VAL A 71 -3.88 -48.49 4.51
CA VAL A 71 -5.04 -49.32 4.81
C VAL A 71 -6.18 -48.96 3.86
N ALA A 72 -6.76 -49.95 3.20
CA ALA A 72 -7.96 -49.78 2.39
C ALA A 72 -9.20 -50.03 3.24
N THR A 73 -10.12 -49.06 3.26
CA THR A 73 -11.37 -49.11 4.04
C THR A 73 -12.56 -49.64 3.22
N SER A 74 -12.40 -49.78 1.91
CA SER A 74 -13.41 -50.36 1.02
C SER A 74 -12.79 -50.81 -0.31
N ARG A 75 -13.52 -51.63 -1.07
CA ARG A 75 -13.17 -52.02 -2.45
C ARG A 75 -12.93 -50.80 -3.36
N THR A 76 -13.82 -49.81 -3.31
CA THR A 76 -13.70 -48.56 -4.10
C THR A 76 -12.48 -47.76 -3.67
N GLY A 77 -12.28 -47.60 -2.35
CA GLY A 77 -11.10 -46.94 -1.80
C GLY A 77 -9.80 -47.63 -2.21
N PHE A 78 -9.77 -48.96 -2.24
CA PHE A 78 -8.62 -49.72 -2.73
C PHE A 78 -8.34 -49.48 -4.22
N GLN A 79 -9.36 -49.46 -5.06
CA GLN A 79 -9.21 -49.16 -6.50
C GLN A 79 -8.73 -47.73 -6.75
N ASP A 80 -9.20 -46.76 -5.97
CA ASP A 80 -8.73 -45.38 -6.03
C ASP A 80 -7.27 -45.26 -5.58
N LEU A 81 -6.89 -45.98 -4.52
CA LEU A 81 -5.50 -46.06 -4.06
C LEU A 81 -4.60 -46.75 -5.09
N GLN A 82 -5.07 -47.82 -5.74
CA GLN A 82 -4.35 -48.46 -6.85
C GLN A 82 -4.12 -47.48 -8.00
N ARG A 83 -5.12 -46.67 -8.36
CA ARG A 83 -4.99 -45.65 -9.42
C ARG A 83 -4.01 -44.54 -9.05
N ARG A 84 -4.08 -44.03 -7.82
CA ARG A 84 -3.26 -42.89 -7.35
C ARG A 84 -1.81 -43.28 -7.05
N VAL A 85 -1.60 -44.39 -6.35
CA VAL A 85 -0.28 -44.78 -5.83
C VAL A 85 0.47 -45.69 -6.80
N PHE A 86 -0.23 -46.48 -7.60
CA PHE A 86 0.37 -47.48 -8.51
C PHE A 86 0.11 -47.16 -9.99
N SER A 87 -0.07 -45.88 -10.34
CA SER A 87 -0.22 -45.47 -11.74
C SER A 87 0.97 -45.97 -12.58
N ARG A 88 0.68 -46.47 -13.79
CA ARG A 88 1.52 -47.35 -14.62
C ARG A 88 2.93 -46.86 -14.99
N ARG A 89 3.42 -45.72 -14.48
CA ARG A 89 4.74 -45.18 -14.84
C ARG A 89 5.64 -44.71 -13.70
N LYS A 90 5.19 -44.71 -12.44
CA LYS A 90 6.01 -44.49 -11.24
C LYS A 90 5.13 -44.74 -10.02
N VAL A 91 5.53 -45.67 -9.14
CA VAL A 91 5.01 -45.68 -7.77
C VAL A 91 5.37 -44.34 -7.18
N ASP A 92 4.40 -43.53 -6.77
CA ASP A 92 4.71 -42.25 -6.13
C ASP A 92 5.44 -42.56 -4.81
N PRO A 93 6.74 -42.25 -4.69
CA PRO A 93 7.52 -42.57 -3.50
C PRO A 93 7.08 -41.74 -2.29
N GLN A 94 6.17 -40.77 -2.48
CA GLN A 94 5.82 -39.76 -1.51
C GLN A 94 4.46 -39.97 -0.84
N TRP A 95 3.84 -41.16 -0.94
CA TRP A 95 2.59 -41.40 -0.18
C TRP A 95 2.84 -41.22 1.31
N GLN A 96 2.15 -40.24 1.90
CA GLN A 96 2.17 -39.96 3.32
C GLN A 96 0.82 -40.33 3.94
N CYS A 97 0.85 -40.98 5.10
CA CYS A 97 -0.36 -41.26 5.85
C CYS A 97 -0.98 -39.95 6.37
N ALA A 98 -2.28 -39.95 6.64
CA ALA A 98 -3.01 -38.76 7.10
C ALA A 98 -2.34 -38.08 8.31
N VAL A 99 -1.79 -38.87 9.24
CA VAL A 99 -1.08 -38.34 10.41
C VAL A 99 0.21 -37.62 10.04
N CYS A 100 1.03 -38.16 9.13
CA CYS A 100 2.24 -37.48 8.70
C CYS A 100 1.95 -36.22 7.88
N VAL A 101 0.89 -36.22 7.06
CA VAL A 101 0.44 -35.02 6.35
C VAL A 101 -0.01 -33.95 7.35
N GLU A 102 -0.76 -34.34 8.38
CA GLU A 102 -1.21 -33.43 9.44
C GLU A 102 -0.03 -32.89 10.27
N GLU A 103 0.94 -33.73 10.62
CA GLU A 103 2.18 -33.32 11.31
C GLU A 103 2.99 -32.33 10.48
N LEU A 104 3.17 -32.58 9.17
CA LEU A 104 3.86 -31.65 8.27
C LEU A 104 3.11 -30.33 8.13
N TYR A 105 1.78 -30.36 8.07
CA TYR A 105 0.97 -29.14 8.05
C TYR A 105 1.14 -28.35 9.35
N LYS A 106 1.06 -29.02 10.51
CA LYS A 106 1.28 -28.40 11.83
C LYS A 106 2.69 -27.83 11.96
N GLU A 107 3.70 -28.54 11.50
CA GLU A 107 5.09 -28.07 11.54
C GLU A 107 5.29 -26.86 10.62
N LYS A 108 4.72 -26.87 9.41
CA LYS A 108 4.75 -25.72 8.51
C LYS A 108 4.02 -24.51 9.10
N GLN A 109 2.87 -24.73 9.73
CA GLN A 109 2.11 -23.69 10.40
C GLN A 109 2.93 -23.12 11.57
N ARG A 110 3.53 -23.97 12.39
CA ARG A 110 4.41 -23.56 13.49
C ARG A 110 5.61 -22.76 12.98
N GLN A 111 6.26 -23.19 11.90
CA GLN A 111 7.37 -22.44 11.28
C GLN A 111 6.91 -21.05 10.79
N GLN A 112 5.73 -20.95 10.19
CA GLN A 112 5.15 -19.67 9.78
C GLN A 112 4.82 -18.78 10.99
N GLU A 113 4.26 -19.34 12.05
CA GLU A 113 3.98 -18.63 13.30
C GLU A 113 5.28 -18.14 13.98
N GLU A 114 6.32 -18.98 14.04
CA GLU A 114 7.64 -18.62 14.56
C GLU A 114 8.31 -17.52 13.72
N GLN A 115 8.22 -17.60 12.39
CA GLN A 115 8.71 -16.55 11.48
C GLN A 115 7.97 -15.24 11.71
N HIS A 116 6.63 -15.27 11.73
CA HIS A 116 5.81 -14.09 11.98
C HIS A 116 6.06 -13.46 13.35
N ALA A 117 6.24 -14.27 14.40
CA ALA A 117 6.56 -13.77 15.74
C ALA A 117 7.95 -13.12 15.78
N THR A 118 8.91 -13.66 15.04
CA THR A 118 10.26 -13.10 14.94
C THR A 118 10.24 -11.75 14.21
N GLU A 119 9.54 -11.68 13.07
CA GLU A 119 9.33 -10.43 12.32
C GLU A 119 8.65 -9.37 13.18
N GLU A 120 7.60 -9.75 13.91
CA GLU A 120 6.85 -8.83 14.77
C GLU A 120 7.71 -8.27 15.90
N ARG A 121 8.53 -9.10 16.55
CA ARG A 121 9.49 -8.64 17.56
C ARG A 121 10.51 -7.67 16.98
N ALA A 122 11.07 -7.96 15.80
CA ALA A 122 12.02 -7.07 15.14
C ALA A 122 11.39 -5.70 14.83
N ILE A 123 10.16 -5.70 14.31
CA ILE A 123 9.41 -4.46 14.04
C ILE A 123 9.14 -3.69 15.33
N GLN A 124 8.67 -4.35 16.39
CA GLN A 124 8.41 -3.69 17.67
C GLN A 124 9.68 -3.09 18.28
N GLN A 125 10.80 -3.82 18.22
CA GLN A 125 12.10 -3.32 18.66
C GLN A 125 12.54 -2.09 17.87
N GLN A 126 12.32 -2.07 16.55
CA GLN A 126 12.67 -0.92 15.73
C GLN A 126 11.79 0.30 16.05
N ILE A 127 10.48 0.12 16.27
CA ILE A 127 9.59 1.20 16.71
C ILE A 127 10.04 1.78 18.05
N GLN A 128 10.40 0.91 18.99
CA GLN A 128 10.95 1.34 20.28
C GLN A 128 12.27 2.12 20.09
N THR A 129 13.16 1.62 19.23
CA THR A 129 14.43 2.29 18.91
C THR A 129 14.20 3.70 18.34
N TRP A 130 13.25 3.85 17.41
CA TRP A 130 12.88 5.17 16.88
C TRP A 130 12.31 6.09 17.97
N ALA A 131 11.46 5.58 18.86
CA ALA A 131 10.92 6.34 19.98
C ALA A 131 12.01 6.79 20.97
N GLU A 132 13.01 5.95 21.25
CA GLU A 132 14.15 6.27 22.11
C GLU A 132 15.11 7.30 21.48
N GLN A 133 15.20 7.31 20.14
CA GLN A 133 16.00 8.30 19.39
C GLN A 133 15.33 9.67 19.31
N LEU A 134 14.03 9.75 19.57
CA LEU A 134 13.27 11.00 19.50
C LEU A 134 13.59 11.92 20.67
N ARG A 135 14.43 12.92 20.42
CA ARG A 135 14.85 13.90 21.44
C ARG A 135 13.82 15.03 21.59
N PRO A 136 13.65 15.58 22.80
CA PRO A 136 12.87 16.80 22.97
C PRO A 136 13.42 17.95 22.12
N ARG A 137 12.53 18.80 21.60
CA ARG A 137 12.88 19.95 20.76
C ARG A 137 12.12 21.20 21.17
N SER A 138 12.73 22.37 21.04
CA SER A 138 12.05 23.63 21.28
C SER A 138 11.24 24.02 20.05
N TYR A 139 9.92 23.99 20.14
CA TYR A 139 9.04 24.43 19.04
C TYR A 139 9.12 25.95 18.82
N ARG A 140 9.46 26.72 19.85
CA ARG A 140 9.68 28.17 19.75
C ARG A 140 10.91 28.52 18.92
N ALA A 141 11.92 27.66 18.90
CA ALA A 141 13.13 27.86 18.11
C ALA A 141 13.12 27.06 16.80
N ALA A 142 11.95 26.56 16.37
CA ALA A 142 11.83 25.80 15.12
C ALA A 142 12.24 26.69 13.94
N PRO A 143 13.09 26.19 13.02
CA PRO A 143 13.37 26.89 11.78
C PRO A 143 12.08 27.21 11.04
N PHE A 144 12.02 28.36 10.39
CA PHE A 144 10.82 28.87 9.73
C PHE A 144 10.08 27.82 8.87
N ARG A 145 10.82 27.09 8.02
CA ARG A 145 10.26 26.04 7.16
C ARG A 145 9.61 24.92 7.98
N ASP A 146 10.29 24.45 9.01
CA ASP A 146 9.78 23.38 9.88
C ASP A 146 8.57 23.87 10.65
N ALA A 147 8.59 25.12 11.13
CA ALA A 147 7.47 25.73 11.83
C ALA A 147 6.23 25.79 10.93
N TYR A 148 6.39 26.16 9.66
CA TYR A 148 5.31 26.17 8.68
C TYR A 148 4.73 24.76 8.46
N LEU A 149 5.60 23.78 8.24
CA LEU A 149 5.20 22.38 8.03
C LEU A 149 4.48 21.79 9.24
N LEU A 150 5.01 22.01 10.45
CA LEU A 150 4.41 21.57 11.71
C LEU A 150 3.07 22.25 11.96
N TYR A 151 2.96 23.56 11.70
CA TYR A 151 1.71 24.29 11.86
C TYR A 151 0.60 23.75 10.94
N GLY A 152 0.92 23.54 9.66
CA GLY A 152 -0.03 22.95 8.71
C GLY A 152 -0.41 21.52 9.06
N LEU A 153 0.57 20.72 9.50
CA LEU A 153 0.33 19.36 10.00
C LEU A 153 -0.64 19.34 11.19
N PHE A 154 -0.42 20.20 12.17
CA PHE A 154 -1.30 20.31 13.35
C PHE A 154 -2.69 20.81 12.99
N SER A 155 -2.77 21.75 12.05
CA SER A 155 -4.04 22.24 11.52
C SER A 155 -4.83 21.13 10.82
N ALA A 156 -4.15 20.18 10.17
CA ALA A 156 -4.76 19.05 9.47
C ALA A 156 -5.24 17.93 10.40
N SER A 157 -4.44 17.63 11.42
CA SER A 157 -4.76 16.55 12.35
C SER A 157 -5.92 16.90 13.28
N GLY A 158 -6.24 18.20 13.46
CA GLY A 158 -7.28 18.62 14.40
C GLY A 158 -7.02 18.05 15.81
N ASP A 159 -8.06 17.47 16.42
CA ASP A 159 -7.99 16.87 17.76
C ASP A 159 -7.23 15.53 17.82
N LEU A 160 -6.81 14.97 16.68
CA LEU A 160 -6.09 13.67 16.60
C LEU A 160 -4.66 13.72 17.16
N TRP A 161 -4.24 14.87 17.70
CA TRP A 161 -2.91 15.07 18.28
C TRP A 161 -2.78 14.64 19.76
N THR A 162 -3.85 14.13 20.37
CA THR A 162 -3.83 13.80 21.80
C THR A 162 -2.63 12.89 22.15
N GLN A 163 -1.75 13.40 23.04
CA GLN A 163 -0.55 12.73 23.57
C GLN A 163 0.67 12.63 22.62
N GLY A 164 0.86 13.58 21.71
CA GLY A 164 2.08 13.64 20.88
C GLY A 164 2.13 12.55 19.81
N LYS A 165 0.98 11.98 19.47
CA LYS A 165 0.81 11.01 18.39
C LYS A 165 0.02 11.67 17.26
N LEU A 166 0.36 11.31 16.04
CA LEU A 166 -0.36 11.67 14.82
C LEU A 166 -0.78 10.38 14.13
N GLU A 167 -2.04 10.31 13.73
CA GLU A 167 -2.49 9.20 12.90
C GLU A 167 -1.87 9.26 11.50
N ALA A 168 -1.79 8.09 10.86
CA ALA A 168 -1.43 7.97 9.46
C ALA A 168 -2.19 8.95 8.58
N TRP A 169 -1.48 9.65 7.69
CA TRP A 169 -2.10 10.73 6.91
C TRP A 169 -3.11 10.22 5.89
N SER A 170 -3.09 8.93 5.54
CA SER A 170 -4.18 8.29 4.79
C SER A 170 -5.55 8.41 5.48
N ASN A 171 -5.57 8.66 6.79
CA ASN A 171 -6.79 8.85 7.58
C ASN A 171 -7.19 10.32 7.73
N HIS A 172 -6.36 11.26 7.26
CA HIS A 172 -6.66 12.69 7.39
C HIS A 172 -7.83 13.05 6.46
N ARG A 173 -8.73 13.90 6.96
CA ARG A 173 -9.93 14.32 6.20
C ARG A 173 -9.60 15.29 5.07
N THR A 174 -8.53 16.04 5.24
CA THR A 174 -8.11 17.10 4.32
C THR A 174 -6.66 16.88 3.93
N ALA A 175 -6.36 17.04 2.64
CA ALA A 175 -5.01 16.88 2.14
C ALA A 175 -4.11 18.02 2.64
N LEU A 176 -2.88 17.70 3.04
CA LEU A 176 -1.89 18.70 3.42
C LEU A 176 -1.46 19.54 2.23
N PHE A 177 -0.97 18.88 1.18
CA PHE A 177 -0.69 19.46 -0.12
C PHE A 177 -1.72 19.02 -1.16
N ALA A 178 -1.84 19.81 -2.22
CA ALA A 178 -2.75 19.52 -3.32
C ALA A 178 -2.42 18.18 -4.00
N HIS A 179 -1.12 17.87 -4.12
CA HIS A 179 -0.63 16.63 -4.70
C HIS A 179 -0.10 15.68 -3.60
N PRO A 180 -0.53 14.40 -3.54
CA PRO A 180 -0.19 13.47 -2.46
C PRO A 180 1.31 13.21 -2.26
N ASN A 181 2.10 13.17 -3.34
CA ASN A 181 3.56 12.98 -3.22
C ASN A 181 4.25 14.12 -2.46
N ASP A 182 3.68 15.32 -2.50
CA ASP A 182 4.26 16.47 -1.80
C ASP A 182 3.92 16.39 -0.30
N THR A 183 2.77 15.78 0.06
CA THR A 183 2.48 15.37 1.45
C THR A 183 3.51 14.36 1.99
N VAL A 184 3.87 13.34 1.20
CA VAL A 184 4.92 12.38 1.59
C VAL A 184 6.25 13.09 1.87
N ALA A 185 6.63 14.04 1.02
CA ALA A 185 7.86 14.81 1.20
C ALA A 185 7.85 15.62 2.53
N VAL A 186 6.70 16.14 2.97
CA VAL A 186 6.59 16.81 4.28
C VAL A 186 6.95 15.88 5.43
N TYR A 187 6.37 14.68 5.45
CA TYR A 187 6.64 13.70 6.51
C TYR A 187 8.11 13.26 6.49
N GLN A 188 8.70 13.08 5.31
CA GLN A 188 10.13 12.77 5.18
C GLN A 188 11.01 13.89 5.72
N LEU A 189 10.74 15.15 5.35
CA LEU A 189 11.49 16.31 5.83
C LEU A 189 11.38 16.48 7.35
N LEU A 190 10.18 16.34 7.91
CA LEU A 190 9.99 16.42 9.36
C LEU A 190 10.64 15.26 10.10
N HIS A 191 10.67 14.07 9.50
CA HIS A 191 11.36 12.90 10.04
C HIS A 191 12.88 13.08 10.02
N GLU A 192 13.45 13.50 8.89
CA GLU A 192 14.89 13.79 8.76
C GLU A 192 15.33 14.93 9.68
N ALA A 193 14.49 15.94 9.83
CA ALA A 193 14.70 17.02 10.78
C ALA A 193 14.53 16.58 12.24
N GLY A 194 14.04 15.36 12.51
CA GLY A 194 13.89 14.80 13.86
C GLY A 194 12.69 15.35 14.64
N TRP A 195 11.68 15.89 13.96
CA TRP A 195 10.43 16.35 14.58
C TRP A 195 9.43 15.23 14.79
N ILE A 196 9.48 14.19 13.95
CA ILE A 196 8.59 13.03 14.03
C ILE A 196 9.38 11.74 13.83
N VAL A 197 8.86 10.64 14.37
CA VAL A 197 9.31 9.27 14.12
C VAL A 197 8.12 8.33 13.91
N PRO A 198 8.29 7.21 13.20
CA PRO A 198 7.23 6.21 13.10
C PRO A 198 6.84 5.68 14.48
N ALA A 199 5.53 5.62 14.74
CA ALA A 199 4.94 5.14 15.99
C ALA A 199 4.37 3.73 15.83
N GLN A 200 3.82 3.21 16.94
CA GLN A 200 3.03 1.98 16.90
C GLN A 200 1.88 2.11 15.89
N THR A 201 1.93 1.28 14.84
CA THR A 201 0.94 1.24 13.77
C THR A 201 0.53 -0.21 13.45
N ARG A 202 -0.37 -0.38 12.49
CA ARG A 202 -0.76 -1.69 11.98
C ARG A 202 0.38 -2.30 11.17
N ARG A 203 0.54 -3.63 11.30
CA ARG A 203 1.62 -4.41 10.66
C ARG A 203 1.80 -4.14 9.17
N TRP A 204 0.72 -3.98 8.41
CA TRP A 204 0.79 -3.82 6.95
C TRP A 204 1.41 -2.49 6.49
N ALA A 205 1.60 -1.52 7.39
CA ALA A 205 2.32 -0.28 7.13
C ALA A 205 3.86 -0.44 7.24
N LEU A 206 4.33 -1.58 7.78
CA LEU A 206 5.73 -1.87 8.08
C LEU A 206 6.17 -3.15 7.39
N ARG A 207 7.41 -3.18 6.90
CA ARG A 207 7.97 -4.35 6.22
C ARG A 207 9.39 -4.60 6.71
N LEU A 208 9.69 -5.84 7.07
CA LEU A 208 11.04 -6.27 7.37
C LEU A 208 11.69 -6.78 6.08
N ASN A 209 12.75 -6.11 5.64
CA ASN A 209 13.51 -6.54 4.47
C ASN A 209 14.41 -7.74 4.79
N ALA A 210 14.91 -8.39 3.74
CA ALA A 210 15.87 -9.50 3.85
C ALA A 210 17.14 -9.10 4.64
N ASP A 211 17.53 -7.83 4.58
CA ASP A 211 18.69 -7.27 5.31
C ASP A 211 18.40 -6.96 6.79
N GLY A 212 17.19 -7.27 7.28
CA GLY A 212 16.77 -6.99 8.66
C GLY A 212 16.39 -5.53 8.93
N VAL A 213 16.39 -4.67 7.91
CA VAL A 213 15.95 -3.28 8.01
C VAL A 213 14.43 -3.21 7.93
N VAL A 214 13.80 -2.47 8.84
CA VAL A 214 12.37 -2.19 8.79
C VAL A 214 12.11 -0.95 7.94
N GLU A 215 11.40 -1.15 6.84
CA GLU A 215 10.83 -0.09 6.02
C GLU A 215 9.41 0.23 6.45
N TYR A 216 8.99 1.47 6.21
CA TYR A 216 7.64 1.93 6.50
C TYR A 216 7.06 2.70 5.32
N ASP A 217 5.75 2.57 5.13
CA ASP A 217 5.01 3.45 4.23
C ASP A 217 4.59 4.71 5.00
N THR A 218 5.17 5.85 4.61
CA THR A 218 4.88 7.16 5.20
C THR A 218 3.39 7.52 5.25
N SER A 219 2.57 6.97 4.34
CA SER A 219 1.13 7.22 4.28
C SER A 219 0.29 6.42 5.25
N LEU A 220 0.82 5.28 5.72
CA LEU A 220 0.08 4.28 6.48
C LEU A 220 0.57 4.16 7.91
N VAL A 221 1.75 4.69 8.22
CA VAL A 221 2.32 4.68 9.56
C VAL A 221 1.76 5.82 10.40
N ASN A 222 1.48 5.52 11.68
CA ASN A 222 1.25 6.56 12.68
C ASN A 222 2.60 7.20 13.03
N TRP A 223 2.58 8.44 13.51
CA TRP A 223 3.78 9.17 13.86
C TRP A 223 3.77 9.59 15.33
N THR A 224 4.94 9.68 15.94
CA THR A 224 5.15 10.27 17.26
C THR A 224 5.97 11.53 17.06
N LEU A 225 5.53 12.63 17.68
CA LEU A 225 6.20 13.91 17.63
C LEU A 225 7.21 14.05 18.74
N ALA A 226 8.28 14.80 18.45
CA ALA A 226 9.24 15.21 19.44
C ALA A 226 8.52 15.94 20.59
N PRO A 227 8.75 15.56 21.85
CA PRO A 227 8.20 16.32 22.97
C PRO A 227 8.79 17.74 22.96
N ASP A 228 8.00 18.72 23.37
CA ASP A 228 8.53 20.08 23.53
C ASP A 228 9.55 20.10 24.69
N SER A 229 10.70 20.73 24.46
CA SER A 229 11.80 20.78 25.44
C SER A 229 11.44 21.57 26.70
N ASP A 230 10.51 22.52 26.58
CA ASP A 230 10.03 23.36 27.67
C ASP A 230 8.73 22.79 28.28
N HIS A 231 8.32 21.59 27.85
CA HIS A 231 7.09 20.89 28.24
C HIS A 231 5.83 21.76 28.08
N LEU A 232 5.81 22.62 27.05
CA LEU A 232 4.70 23.52 26.81
C LEU A 232 3.41 22.75 26.48
N PRO A 233 2.25 23.22 26.95
CA PRO A 233 0.98 22.68 26.50
C PRO A 233 0.78 22.96 25.01
N PHE A 234 -0.01 22.13 24.34
CA PHE A 234 -0.25 22.20 22.89
C PHE A 234 -0.61 23.59 22.38
N THR A 235 -1.52 24.26 23.07
CA THR A 235 -1.98 25.60 22.69
C THR A 235 -0.82 26.59 22.64
N GLN A 236 0.14 26.47 23.55
CA GLN A 236 1.35 27.31 23.56
C GLN A 236 2.36 26.89 22.50
N VAL A 237 2.47 25.59 22.19
CA VAL A 237 3.26 25.11 21.04
C VAL A 237 2.72 25.72 19.74
N LEU A 238 1.41 25.62 19.50
CA LEU A 238 0.77 26.16 18.31
C LEU A 238 0.93 27.68 18.20
N LEU A 239 0.77 28.41 19.31
CA LEU A 239 1.01 29.86 19.37
C LEU A 239 2.48 30.22 19.11
N SER A 240 3.43 29.39 19.57
CA SER A 240 4.86 29.63 19.33
C SER A 240 5.22 29.42 17.85
N LEU A 241 4.66 28.39 17.22
CA LEU A 241 4.77 28.17 15.78
C LEU A 241 4.14 29.32 15.00
N GLU A 242 2.92 29.74 15.37
CA GLU A 242 2.23 30.87 14.74
C GLU A 242 3.04 32.16 14.84
N SER A 243 3.59 32.47 16.01
CA SER A 243 4.45 33.63 16.22
C SER A 243 5.69 33.60 15.32
N THR A 244 6.27 32.43 15.10
CA THR A 244 7.41 32.25 14.17
C THR A 244 6.99 32.58 12.73
N LEU A 245 5.79 32.17 12.30
CA LEU A 245 5.28 32.50 10.97
C LEU A 245 5.00 34.00 10.82
N GLU A 246 4.45 34.66 11.84
CA GLU A 246 4.15 36.10 11.78
C GLU A 246 5.39 36.99 11.74
N GLN A 247 6.52 36.52 12.27
CA GLN A 247 7.79 37.25 12.31
C GLN A 247 8.69 37.01 11.09
N ALA A 248 8.35 36.04 10.23
CA ALA A 248 9.17 35.66 9.10
C ALA A 248 9.28 36.76 8.04
N ALA A 249 10.46 36.88 7.42
CA ALA A 249 10.66 37.84 6.34
C ALA A 249 9.96 37.36 5.06
N LEU A 250 9.59 38.29 4.17
CA LEU A 250 9.00 37.95 2.87
C LEU A 250 9.87 36.99 2.06
N SER A 251 11.19 37.10 2.15
CA SER A 251 12.13 36.19 1.48
C SER A 251 12.00 34.74 1.95
N ASP A 252 11.65 34.51 3.22
CA ASP A 252 11.50 33.16 3.77
C ASP A 252 10.27 32.47 3.17
N TRP A 253 9.22 33.24 2.90
CA TRP A 253 7.98 32.77 2.29
C TRP A 253 8.13 32.36 0.82
N ARG A 254 9.21 32.74 0.14
CA ARG A 254 9.37 32.50 -1.29
C ARG A 254 9.38 31.01 -1.65
N GLU A 255 10.20 30.21 -0.98
CA GLU A 255 10.27 28.77 -1.27
C GLU A 255 9.01 28.04 -0.81
N VAL A 256 8.38 28.50 0.27
CA VAL A 256 7.07 27.99 0.70
C VAL A 256 6.02 28.27 -0.38
N TRP A 257 6.00 29.49 -0.93
CA TRP A 257 5.08 29.90 -1.98
C TRP A 257 5.24 29.05 -3.24
N TYR A 258 6.47 28.83 -3.72
CA TYR A 258 6.68 27.92 -4.85
C TYR A 258 6.24 26.50 -4.53
N SER A 259 6.55 25.97 -3.34
CA SER A 259 6.18 24.59 -2.99
C SER A 259 4.66 24.36 -3.05
N VAL A 260 3.89 25.31 -2.52
CA VAL A 260 2.42 25.28 -2.54
C VAL A 260 1.90 25.42 -3.96
N CYS A 261 2.39 26.42 -4.70
CA CYS A 261 1.94 26.70 -6.07
C CYS A 261 2.27 25.53 -7.02
N LEU A 262 3.47 24.96 -6.93
CA LEU A 262 3.88 23.82 -7.75
C LEU A 262 3.07 22.57 -7.46
N SER A 263 2.74 22.30 -6.19
CA SER A 263 1.86 21.18 -5.82
C SER A 263 0.47 21.32 -6.47
N GLU A 264 -0.11 22.52 -6.44
CA GLU A 264 -1.39 22.81 -7.10
C GLU A 264 -1.32 22.63 -8.62
N LEU A 265 -0.26 23.15 -9.26
CA LEU A 265 -0.03 22.96 -10.70
C LEU A 265 0.22 21.49 -11.06
N ARG A 266 0.90 20.73 -10.21
CA ARG A 266 1.15 19.30 -10.38
C ARG A 266 -0.15 18.50 -10.32
N LYS A 267 -1.00 18.74 -9.33
CA LYS A 267 -2.34 18.13 -9.22
C LYS A 267 -3.16 18.38 -10.49
N LEU A 268 -3.16 19.61 -10.98
CA LEU A 268 -3.85 19.96 -12.22
C LEU A 268 -3.26 19.22 -13.42
N LEU A 269 -1.93 19.23 -13.58
CA LEU A 269 -1.25 18.60 -14.70
C LEU A 269 -1.58 17.10 -14.75
N ASP A 270 -1.42 16.38 -13.64
CA ASP A 270 -1.74 14.96 -13.53
C ASP A 270 -3.20 14.69 -13.93
N LYS A 271 -4.14 15.49 -13.42
CA LYS A 271 -5.56 15.39 -13.78
C LYS A 271 -5.81 15.58 -15.27
N GLN A 272 -5.14 16.53 -15.92
CA GLN A 272 -5.30 16.74 -17.36
C GLN A 272 -4.66 15.61 -18.17
N LEU A 273 -3.45 15.17 -17.80
CA LEU A 273 -2.77 14.07 -18.49
C LEU A 273 -3.60 12.77 -18.40
N ASP A 274 -4.17 12.48 -17.24
CA ASP A 274 -5.03 11.31 -17.03
C ASP A 274 -6.32 11.40 -17.83
N ARG A 275 -6.97 12.58 -17.84
CA ARG A 275 -8.19 12.82 -18.63
C ARG A 275 -8.00 12.52 -20.12
N TYR A 276 -6.83 12.81 -20.68
CA TYR A 276 -6.52 12.65 -22.10
C TYR A 276 -5.67 11.39 -22.41
N GLY A 277 -5.41 10.56 -21.39
CA GLY A 277 -4.68 9.30 -21.52
C GLY A 277 -3.24 9.48 -22.01
N PHE A 278 -2.53 10.50 -21.55
CA PHE A 278 -1.09 10.63 -21.81
C PHE A 278 -0.29 9.63 -20.96
N SER A 279 0.72 8.98 -21.54
CA SER A 279 1.57 7.99 -20.86
C SER A 279 2.94 8.54 -20.46
N CYS A 280 3.19 9.82 -20.71
CA CYS A 280 4.47 10.45 -20.46
C CYS A 280 4.80 10.56 -18.96
N LYS A 281 6.09 10.81 -18.68
CA LYS A 281 6.54 11.23 -17.34
C LYS A 281 5.77 12.48 -16.93
N ARG A 282 4.92 12.35 -15.91
CA ARG A 282 3.98 13.41 -15.48
C ARG A 282 4.67 14.62 -14.86
N TRP A 283 5.72 14.38 -14.08
CA TRP A 283 6.52 15.41 -13.43
C TRP A 283 8.01 15.15 -13.62
N SER A 284 8.77 16.19 -13.98
CA SER A 284 10.22 16.13 -14.16
C SER A 284 10.87 17.44 -13.72
N PRO A 285 12.19 17.44 -13.39
CA PRO A 285 12.90 18.67 -13.01
C PRO A 285 12.75 19.79 -14.05
N LEU A 286 12.71 19.45 -15.34
CA LEU A 286 12.50 20.43 -16.41
C LEU A 286 11.09 21.04 -16.40
N ILE A 287 10.06 20.23 -16.13
CA ILE A 287 8.68 20.73 -15.98
C ILE A 287 8.60 21.67 -14.78
N GLU A 288 9.16 21.26 -13.63
CA GLU A 288 9.19 22.08 -12.43
C GLU A 288 9.91 23.41 -12.65
N GLN A 289 11.10 23.38 -13.26
CA GLN A 289 11.85 24.59 -13.59
C GLN A 289 11.05 25.54 -14.50
N ASN A 290 10.40 25.01 -15.54
CA ASN A 290 9.58 25.83 -16.42
C ASN A 290 8.36 26.42 -15.70
N LEU A 291 7.72 25.67 -14.81
CA LEU A 291 6.60 26.16 -14.01
C LEU A 291 7.04 27.20 -12.98
N ARG A 292 8.22 27.07 -12.37
CA ARG A 292 8.81 28.11 -11.52
C ARG A 292 9.02 29.42 -12.28
N GLN A 293 9.58 29.35 -13.50
CA GLN A 293 9.73 30.54 -14.36
C GLN A 293 8.40 31.18 -14.72
N ILE A 294 7.36 30.37 -14.95
CA ILE A 294 6.02 30.90 -15.19
C ILE A 294 5.48 31.60 -13.94
N LEU A 295 5.65 30.97 -12.77
CA LEU A 295 5.24 31.52 -11.48
C LEU A 295 5.98 32.81 -11.10
N ASP A 296 7.21 33.04 -11.60
CA ASP A 296 7.89 34.33 -11.43
C ASP A 296 7.11 35.49 -12.07
N GLU A 297 6.43 35.23 -13.17
CA GLU A 297 5.82 36.24 -14.02
C GLU A 297 4.29 36.22 -14.02
N CYS A 298 3.69 35.15 -13.49
CA CYS A 298 2.25 34.93 -13.46
C CYS A 298 1.83 34.43 -12.09
N SER A 299 0.61 34.78 -11.67
CA SER A 299 0.05 34.26 -10.42
C SER A 299 -0.24 32.77 -10.51
N LEU A 300 -0.58 32.13 -9.38
CA LEU A 300 -1.02 30.73 -9.38
C LEU A 300 -2.25 30.54 -10.28
N ALA A 301 -3.25 31.42 -10.18
CA ALA A 301 -4.47 31.37 -10.99
C ALA A 301 -4.20 31.43 -12.50
N GLU A 302 -3.27 32.29 -12.91
CA GLU A 302 -2.84 32.45 -14.31
C GLU A 302 -2.02 31.24 -14.79
N SER A 303 -1.11 30.76 -13.94
CA SER A 303 -0.26 29.61 -14.20
C SER A 303 -1.08 28.33 -14.40
N MET A 304 -2.12 28.12 -13.60
CA MET A 304 -3.02 26.98 -13.78
C MET A 304 -3.69 27.03 -15.17
N ARG A 305 -4.12 28.21 -15.62
CA ARG A 305 -4.70 28.35 -16.96
C ARG A 305 -3.69 28.06 -18.06
N ILE A 306 -2.45 28.53 -17.91
CA ILE A 306 -1.36 28.24 -18.84
C ILE A 306 -1.14 26.73 -18.94
N VAL A 307 -1.09 26.00 -17.81
CA VAL A 307 -0.96 24.53 -17.80
C VAL A 307 -2.09 23.87 -18.56
N TYR A 308 -3.34 24.25 -18.26
CA TYR A 308 -4.51 23.68 -18.93
C TYR A 308 -4.53 23.91 -20.44
N ASP A 309 -4.33 25.16 -20.87
CA ASP A 309 -4.32 25.51 -22.29
C ASP A 309 -3.17 24.80 -23.01
N SER A 310 -2.01 24.64 -22.36
CA SER A 310 -0.86 23.94 -22.93
C SER A 310 -1.12 22.45 -23.13
N VAL A 311 -1.77 21.78 -22.18
CA VAL A 311 -2.17 20.37 -22.36
C VAL A 311 -3.23 20.25 -23.46
N ARG A 312 -4.23 21.14 -23.48
CA ARG A 312 -5.25 21.13 -24.55
C ARG A 312 -4.65 21.30 -25.93
N GLN A 313 -3.69 22.21 -26.10
CA GLN A 313 -3.00 22.39 -27.39
C GLN A 313 -2.24 21.13 -27.86
N LEU A 314 -1.72 20.33 -26.93
CA LEU A 314 -1.08 19.06 -27.26
C LEU A 314 -2.10 17.99 -27.66
N VAL A 315 -3.28 18.00 -27.04
CA VAL A 315 -4.41 17.15 -27.45
C VAL A 315 -4.85 17.52 -28.86
N ASP A 316 -5.07 18.80 -29.14
CA ASP A 316 -5.45 19.29 -30.47
C ASP A 316 -4.40 18.87 -31.52
N ALA A 317 -3.11 18.99 -31.19
CA ALA A 317 -2.01 18.56 -32.07
C ALA A 317 -1.94 17.04 -32.28
N ARG A 318 -2.51 16.23 -31.36
CA ARG A 318 -2.60 14.77 -31.47
C ARG A 318 -3.75 14.33 -32.37
N GLU A 319 -4.83 15.10 -32.38
CA GLU A 319 -6.02 14.83 -33.18
C GLU A 319 -5.96 15.43 -34.59
N ASP A 320 -5.07 16.41 -34.80
CA ASP A 320 -4.86 17.05 -36.09
C ASP A 320 -4.29 16.06 -37.14
N LYS A 321 -5.16 15.61 -38.04
CA LYS A 321 -4.82 14.69 -39.14
C LYS A 321 -3.80 15.27 -40.14
N HIS A 322 -3.57 16.58 -40.14
CA HIS A 322 -2.59 17.23 -41.01
C HIS A 322 -1.18 17.26 -40.40
N ARG A 323 -1.06 17.00 -39.09
CA ARG A 323 0.22 16.94 -38.37
C ARG A 323 0.59 15.49 -38.09
N ASN A 324 1.55 14.95 -38.85
CA ASN A 324 2.07 13.59 -38.67
C ASN A 324 2.99 13.45 -37.44
N TYR A 325 2.55 13.90 -36.26
CA TYR A 325 3.29 13.73 -35.02
C TYR A 325 2.98 12.37 -34.40
N SER A 326 4.02 11.63 -34.00
CA SER A 326 3.83 10.43 -33.18
C SER A 326 3.37 10.82 -31.77
N ARG A 327 2.66 9.92 -31.09
CA ARG A 327 2.22 10.12 -29.70
C ARG A 327 3.40 10.47 -28.78
N GLN A 328 4.53 9.77 -28.94
CA GLN A 328 5.76 10.03 -28.18
C GLN A 328 6.30 11.44 -28.43
N HIS A 329 6.23 11.93 -29.67
CA HIS A 329 6.72 13.26 -30.02
C HIS A 329 5.89 14.35 -29.33
N ILE A 330 4.56 14.19 -29.29
CA ILE A 330 3.65 15.12 -28.60
C ILE A 330 3.90 15.10 -27.09
N GLU A 331 4.09 13.92 -26.53
CA GLU A 331 4.46 13.74 -25.11
C GLU A 331 5.78 14.45 -24.78
N ASN A 332 6.78 14.35 -25.64
CA ASN A 332 8.06 15.04 -25.47
C ASN A 332 7.96 16.57 -25.60
N MET A 333 6.89 17.10 -26.21
CA MET A 333 6.65 18.54 -26.29
C MET A 333 6.12 19.14 -24.99
N LEU A 334 5.64 18.33 -24.04
CA LEU A 334 4.97 18.80 -22.82
C LEU A 334 5.81 19.78 -21.99
N PRO A 335 7.08 19.52 -21.66
CA PRO A 335 7.85 20.48 -20.86
C PRO A 335 7.98 21.85 -21.56
N GLY A 336 8.20 21.85 -22.87
CA GLY A 336 8.36 23.07 -23.66
C GLY A 336 7.06 23.75 -24.09
N SER A 337 5.90 23.13 -23.91
CA SER A 337 4.61 23.73 -24.30
C SER A 337 4.24 24.90 -23.37
N PHE A 338 4.49 24.77 -22.06
CA PHE A 338 4.18 25.81 -21.08
C PHE A 338 4.91 27.12 -21.38
N LYS A 339 6.24 27.03 -21.62
CA LYS A 339 7.06 28.19 -21.96
C LYS A 339 6.62 28.84 -23.28
N ARG A 340 6.43 28.03 -24.33
CA ARG A 340 5.92 28.52 -25.64
C ARG A 340 4.55 29.20 -25.50
N ARG A 341 3.68 28.68 -24.63
CA ARG A 341 2.37 29.28 -24.37
C ARG A 341 2.51 30.64 -23.71
N LEU A 342 3.36 30.78 -22.71
CA LEU A 342 3.62 32.05 -22.04
C LEU A 342 4.25 33.08 -22.99
N GLU A 343 5.26 32.68 -23.79
CA GLU A 343 5.86 33.53 -24.83
C GLU A 343 4.82 33.99 -25.87
N TYR A 344 3.93 33.10 -26.30
CA TYR A 344 2.85 33.43 -27.21
C TYR A 344 1.87 34.46 -26.62
N ILE A 345 1.47 34.27 -25.36
CA ILE A 345 0.60 35.22 -24.62
C ILE A 345 1.26 36.60 -24.56
N ARG A 346 2.55 36.66 -24.19
CA ARG A 346 3.33 37.92 -24.15
C ARG A 346 3.40 38.60 -25.51
N LYS A 347 3.74 37.84 -26.55
CA LYS A 347 3.84 38.38 -27.93
C LYS A 347 2.52 38.98 -28.41
N LYS A 348 1.39 38.45 -27.94
CA LYS A 348 0.05 38.96 -28.28
C LYS A 348 -0.44 40.08 -27.36
N GLY A 349 0.30 40.41 -26.30
CA GLY A 349 -0.14 41.38 -25.29
C GLY A 349 -1.38 40.93 -24.53
N TRP A 350 -1.59 39.62 -24.38
CA TRP A 350 -2.75 39.07 -23.68
C TRP A 350 -2.43 38.86 -22.20
N THR A 351 -3.42 39.08 -21.34
CA THR A 351 -3.36 38.62 -19.95
C THR A 351 -3.95 37.22 -19.87
N PRO A 352 -3.27 36.24 -19.24
CA PRO A 352 -3.86 34.93 -19.01
C PRO A 352 -5.17 35.05 -18.24
N TYR A 353 -6.17 34.26 -18.62
CA TYR A 353 -7.40 34.17 -17.82
C TYR A 353 -7.08 33.56 -16.45
N ARG A 354 -7.61 34.15 -15.37
CA ARG A 354 -7.38 33.70 -14.00
C ARG A 354 -8.37 32.62 -13.61
N TRP A 355 -7.86 31.46 -13.21
CA TRP A 355 -8.70 30.46 -12.55
C TRP A 355 -8.77 30.71 -11.06
N HIS A 356 -9.84 31.40 -10.66
CA HIS A 356 -10.10 31.71 -9.27
C HIS A 356 -10.14 30.47 -8.38
N ARG A 357 -9.66 30.66 -7.17
CA ARG A 357 -9.67 29.68 -6.09
C ARG A 357 -11.09 29.18 -5.82
N SER A 358 -11.30 27.87 -5.95
CA SER A 358 -12.54 27.23 -5.48
C SER A 358 -12.60 27.35 -3.96
N GLY A 359 -13.79 27.56 -3.39
CA GLY A 359 -13.96 27.72 -1.94
C GLY A 359 -13.36 26.58 -1.10
N THR A 360 -13.18 26.83 0.19
CA THR A 360 -12.35 26.08 1.15
C THR A 360 -12.65 24.58 1.35
N LYS A 361 -13.69 24.01 0.74
CA LYS A 361 -14.12 22.62 1.02
C LYS A 361 -13.19 21.53 0.45
N ASP A 362 -12.54 21.79 -0.69
CA ASP A 362 -11.70 20.80 -1.39
C ASP A 362 -10.23 21.23 -1.48
N GLU A 363 -9.88 22.27 -0.73
CA GLU A 363 -8.56 22.88 -0.79
C GLU A 363 -7.56 22.18 0.12
N ALA A 364 -6.31 22.14 -0.32
CA ALA A 364 -5.21 21.65 0.51
C ALA A 364 -4.88 22.65 1.62
N ILE A 365 -4.55 22.11 2.80
CA ILE A 365 -4.32 22.92 4.01
C ILE A 365 -3.19 23.92 3.82
N PHE A 366 -2.09 23.53 3.17
CA PHE A 366 -0.98 24.45 2.94
C PHE A 366 -1.35 25.58 1.96
N THR A 367 -2.28 25.34 1.03
CA THR A 367 -2.81 26.40 0.16
C THR A 367 -3.61 27.42 0.97
N SER A 368 -4.56 26.96 1.80
CA SER A 368 -5.34 27.87 2.66
C SER A 368 -4.47 28.58 3.68
N LEU A 369 -3.57 27.84 4.34
CA LEU A 369 -2.64 28.39 5.34
C LEU A 369 -1.78 29.51 4.74
N LEU A 370 -1.23 29.29 3.54
CA LEU A 370 -0.38 30.29 2.88
C LEU A 370 -1.18 31.54 2.52
N PHE A 371 -2.28 31.42 1.78
CA PHE A 371 -2.97 32.59 1.24
C PHE A 371 -3.84 33.32 2.28
N ASP A 372 -4.51 32.58 3.17
CA ASP A 372 -5.46 33.18 4.12
C ASP A 372 -4.80 33.63 5.41
N LYS A 373 -3.93 32.80 5.99
CA LYS A 373 -3.44 33.02 7.34
C LYS A 373 -2.07 33.69 7.36
N VAL A 374 -1.16 33.22 6.52
CA VAL A 374 0.20 33.71 6.45
C VAL A 374 0.26 35.04 5.70
N LEU A 375 -0.12 35.04 4.43
CA LEU A 375 0.00 36.22 3.58
C LEU A 375 -1.17 37.19 3.81
N LYS A 376 -2.29 36.71 4.39
CA LYS A 376 -3.47 37.50 4.75
C LYS A 376 -4.14 38.22 3.57
N GLY A 377 -3.90 37.77 2.33
CA GLY A 377 -4.50 38.33 1.11
C GLY A 377 -5.58 37.44 0.48
N GLY A 378 -5.74 36.21 0.95
CA GLY A 378 -6.76 35.26 0.48
C GLY A 378 -6.80 35.13 -1.04
N ASN A 379 -7.99 35.29 -1.62
CA ASN A 379 -8.21 35.19 -3.08
C ASN A 379 -7.41 36.24 -3.88
N HIS A 380 -7.21 37.44 -3.34
CA HIS A 380 -6.47 38.48 -4.06
C HIS A 380 -5.02 38.05 -4.32
N PHE A 381 -4.34 37.52 -3.30
CA PHE A 381 -2.97 37.03 -3.48
C PHE A 381 -2.91 35.72 -4.27
N TYR A 382 -3.92 34.88 -4.18
CA TYR A 382 -4.03 33.72 -5.07
C TYR A 382 -4.09 34.14 -6.55
N ASP A 383 -4.84 35.20 -6.84
CA ASP A 383 -5.10 35.69 -8.19
C ASP A 383 -3.99 36.59 -8.75
N GLU A 384 -3.19 37.25 -7.89
CA GLU A 384 -2.28 38.33 -8.32
C GLU A 384 -0.83 38.20 -7.85
N LEU A 385 -0.54 37.46 -6.77
CA LEU A 385 0.82 37.36 -6.26
C LEU A 385 1.68 36.50 -7.18
N THR A 386 2.88 36.99 -7.51
CA THR A 386 3.88 36.28 -8.34
C THR A 386 5.18 36.07 -7.58
N GLY A 387 6.02 35.15 -8.06
CA GLY A 387 7.35 34.88 -7.52
C GLY A 387 8.26 36.12 -7.51
N ALA A 388 8.11 37.01 -8.49
CA ALA A 388 8.87 38.26 -8.56
C ALA A 388 8.57 39.23 -7.40
N ALA A 389 7.37 39.17 -6.82
CA ALA A 389 7.01 40.04 -5.69
C ALA A 389 7.87 39.78 -4.44
N PHE A 390 8.41 38.57 -4.30
CA PHE A 390 9.31 38.22 -3.19
C PHE A 390 10.77 38.68 -3.38
N HIS A 391 11.11 39.23 -4.56
CA HIS A 391 12.42 39.82 -4.84
C HIS A 391 12.49 41.32 -4.54
N LEU A 392 11.34 41.97 -4.37
CA LEU A 392 11.29 43.36 -3.98
C LEU A 392 11.60 43.42 -2.48
N GLU A 393 12.66 44.14 -2.10
CA GLU A 393 12.91 44.45 -0.69
C GLU A 393 11.62 44.95 -0.04
N PRO A 394 11.32 44.59 1.22
CA PRO A 394 10.12 45.07 1.88
C PRO A 394 10.12 46.59 1.80
N PRO A 395 9.05 47.24 1.31
CA PRO A 395 8.95 48.69 1.40
C PRO A 395 9.14 49.04 2.87
N ASN A 396 10.12 49.90 3.15
CA ASN A 396 10.35 50.45 4.47
C ASN A 396 9.00 50.76 5.12
N LYS A 397 8.68 50.07 6.22
CA LYS A 397 7.50 50.34 7.04
C LYS A 397 7.54 51.82 7.43
N SER A 398 6.82 52.63 6.65
CA SER A 398 6.48 54.00 6.98
C SER A 398 4.98 53.97 7.26
N ILE A 399 4.63 53.74 8.52
CA ILE A 399 3.38 54.25 9.10
C ILE A 399 3.71 55.61 9.67
#